data_AF-A0A421B5H2-F1
#
_entry.id   AF-A0A421B5H2-F1
#
_cell.length_a   1.000
_cell.length_b   1.000
_cell.length_c   1.000
_cell.angle_alpha   90.00
_cell.angle_beta   90.00
_cell.angle_gamma   90.00
#
_symmetry.space_group_name_H-M   'P 1'
#
loop_
_entity.id
_entity.type
_entity.pdbx_description
1 polymer ?
#
loop_
_entity_poly.entity_id
_entity_poly.type
_entity_poly.pdbx_seq_one_letter_code
_entity_poly.pdbx_strand_id
1 'polypeptide(L)' 'MTDTGRTERQVLEELNPDEQAFLKRVLEIERAKLHVLAYDAVDDLLAAVKEILP' A
#
# COMPACT_ATOMS: atom_id res chain seq x y z
N MET A 1 -35.99 4.79 0.11
CA MET A 1 -35.40 3.43 0.16
C MET A 1 -33.94 3.63 0.49
N THR A 2 -33.53 3.21 1.68
CA THR A 2 -32.20 3.47 2.24
C THR A 2 -31.13 2.82 1.36
N ASP A 3 -30.19 3.65 0.90
CA ASP A 3 -28.95 3.25 0.24
C ASP A 3 -28.06 2.55 1.28
N THR A 4 -28.37 1.28 1.59
CA THR A 4 -27.49 0.42 2.37
C THR A 4 -26.39 -0.05 1.45
N GLY A 5 -25.42 0.85 1.21
CA GLY A 5 -24.20 0.57 0.48
C GLY A 5 -23.55 -0.71 1.02
N ARG A 6 -22.95 -1.48 0.10
CA ARG A 6 -22.24 -2.72 0.44
C ARG A 6 -21.25 -2.46 1.57
N THR A 7 -21.29 -3.29 2.60
CA THR A 7 -20.33 -3.25 3.70
C THR A 7 -19.00 -3.83 3.26
N GLU A 8 -17.89 -3.37 3.84
CA GLU A 8 -16.55 -3.92 3.53
C GLU A 8 -16.50 -5.44 3.69
N ARG A 9 -17.20 -5.97 4.69
CA ARG A 9 -17.31 -7.41 4.92
C ARG A 9 -18.01 -8.14 3.79
N GLN A 10 -19.13 -7.60 3.29
CA GLN A 10 -19.83 -8.18 2.14
C GLN A 10 -18.96 -8.17 0.90
N VAL A 11 -18.20 -7.08 0.67
CA VAL A 11 -17.26 -7.00 -0.46
C VAL A 11 -16.19 -8.09 -0.35
N LEU A 12 -15.60 -8.30 0.84
CA LEU A 12 -14.59 -9.34 1.03
C LEU A 12 -15.14 -10.76 0.90
N GLU A 13 -16.38 -11.00 1.35
CA GLU A 13 -17.07 -12.29 1.24
C GLU A 13 -17.46 -12.61 -0.21
N GLU A 14 -17.67 -11.60 -1.06
CA GLU A 14 -17.96 -11.73 -2.49
C GLU A 14 -16.71 -12.02 -3.34
N LEU A 15 -15.51 -11.72 -2.84
CA LEU A 15 -14.25 -11.97 -3.56
C LEU A 15 -13.92 -13.46 -3.57
N ASN A 16 -13.52 -13.95 -4.75
CA ASN A 16 -12.96 -15.30 -4.87
C ASN A 16 -11.53 -15.36 -4.25
N PRO A 17 -11.00 -16.57 -4.00
CA PRO A 17 -9.69 -16.72 -3.33
C PRO A 17 -8.53 -15.99 -4.03
N ASP A 18 -8.52 -15.93 -5.36
CA ASP A 18 -7.47 -15.28 -6.14
C ASP A 18 -7.58 -13.75 -6.03
N GLU A 19 -8.79 -13.21 -6.04
CA GLU A 19 -9.07 -11.79 -5.84
C GLU A 19 -8.71 -11.33 -4.41
N GLN A 20 -8.97 -12.16 -3.40
CA GLN A 20 -8.56 -11.88 -2.03
C GLN A 20 -7.02 -11.87 -1.89
N ALA A 21 -6.34 -12.81 -2.54
CA ALA A 21 -4.88 -12.86 -2.55
C ALA A 21 -4.28 -11.62 -3.24
N PHE A 22 -4.88 -11.20 -4.36
CA PHE A 22 -4.48 -9.98 -5.07
C PHE A 22 -4.73 -8.73 -4.22
N LEU A 23 -5.92 -8.59 -3.61
CA LEU A 23 -6.25 -7.46 -2.74
C LEU A 23 -5.28 -7.35 -1.57
N LYS A 24 -4.96 -8.48 -0.92
CA LYS A 24 -3.96 -8.53 0.16
C LYS A 24 -2.60 -8.01 -0.32
N ARG A 25 -2.15 -8.44 -1.50
CA ARG A 25 -0.86 -8.02 -2.06
C ARG A 25 -0.82 -6.52 -2.35
N VAL A 26 -1.91 -5.96 -2.87
CA VAL A 26 -2.04 -4.52 -3.11
C VAL A 26 -1.97 -3.75 -1.78
N LEU A 27 -2.72 -4.18 -0.75
CA LEU A 27 -2.69 -3.54 0.57
C LEU A 27 -1.31 -3.60 1.23
N GLU A 28 -0.58 -4.71 1.07
CA GLU A 28 0.82 -4.82 1.52
C GLU A 28 1.73 -3.81 0.83
N ILE A 29 1.58 -3.63 -0.49
CA ILE A 29 2.35 -2.66 -1.27
C ILE A 29 2.01 -1.23 -0.84
N GLU A 30 0.73 -0.88 -0.72
CA GLU A 30 0.32 0.46 -0.30
C GLU A 30 0.78 0.77 1.13
N ARG A 31 0.72 -0.21 2.04
CA ARG A 31 1.30 -0.07 3.37
C ARG A 31 2.82 0.16 3.31
N ALA A 32 3.54 -0.61 2.48
CA ALA A 32 4.97 -0.41 2.29
C ALA A 32 5.29 0.98 1.72
N LYS A 33 4.49 1.47 0.77
CA LYS A 33 4.62 2.84 0.23
C LYS A 33 4.36 3.91 1.29
N LEU A 34 3.37 3.73 2.16
CA LEU A 34 3.14 4.63 3.30
C LEU A 34 4.35 4.65 4.23
N HIS A 35 4.98 3.49 4.47
CA HIS A 35 6.22 3.42 5.23
C HIS A 35 7.41 4.06 4.50
N VAL A 36 7.46 4.02 3.16
CA VAL A 36 8.48 4.71 2.33
C VAL A 36 8.21 6.22 2.23
N LEU A 37 6.97 6.68 2.37
CA LEU A 37 6.65 8.12 2.45
C LEU A 37 6.90 8.68 3.86
N ALA A 38 6.76 7.85 4.90
CA ALA A 38 7.11 8.20 6.28
C ALA A 38 8.61 8.04 6.59
N TYR A 39 9.30 7.18 5.84
CA TYR A 39 10.75 7.09 5.82
C TYR A 39 11.24 8.04 4.74
N ASP A 40 11.58 9.28 5.14
CA ASP A 40 12.12 10.30 4.25
C ASP A 40 13.50 9.85 3.73
N ALA A 41 13.49 8.92 2.77
CA ALA A 41 14.66 8.39 2.08
C ALA A 41 15.35 9.47 1.25
N VAL A 42 14.84 10.70 1.23
CA VAL A 42 15.49 11.83 0.58
C VAL A 42 16.83 12.09 1.24
N ASP A 43 16.93 12.09 2.57
CA ASP A 43 18.20 12.36 3.25
C ASP A 43 19.20 11.21 3.08
N ASP A 44 18.75 9.95 3.13
CA ASP A 44 19.62 8.79 2.91
C ASP A 44 20.06 8.66 1.46
N LEU A 45 19.17 8.95 0.50
CA LEU A 45 19.50 8.99 -0.92
C LEU A 45 20.43 10.17 -1.22
N LEU A 46 20.21 11.33 -0.61
CA LEU A 46 21.08 12.51 -0.75
C LEU A 46 22.46 12.24 -0.13
N ALA A 47 22.53 11.55 1.00
CA ALA A 47 23.78 11.12 1.63
C ALA A 47 24.53 10.12 0.73
N ALA A 48 23.86 9.09 0.23
CA ALA A 48 24.46 8.11 -0.68
C ALA A 48 24.97 8.74 -1.98
N VAL A 49 24.22 9.70 -2.55
CA VAL A 49 24.64 10.43 -3.76
C VAL A 49 25.87 11.31 -3.50
N LYS A 50 25.95 11.97 -2.34
CA LYS A 50 27.13 12.78 -1.92
C LYS A 50 28.37 11.94 -1.64
N GLU A 51 28.23 10.68 -1.25
CA GLU A 51 29.38 9.79 -1.10
C GLU A 51 29.93 9.28 -2.45
N ILE A 52 29.08 9.21 -3.48
CA ILE A 52 29.44 8.70 -4.81
C ILE A 52 29.96 9.82 -5.74
N LEU A 53 29.48 11.06 -5.56
CA LEU A 53 29.91 12.22 -6.34
C LEU A 53 30.50 13.28 -5.38
N PRO A 54 31.78 13.66 -5.53
CA PRO A 54 32.38 14.71 -4.69
C PRO A 54 31.74 16.09 -4.92
#